data_AF-A0A5C4RI67-F1
#
_entry.id   AF-A0A5C4RI67-F1
#
_cell.length_a   1.000
_cell.length_b   1.000
_cell.length_c   1.000
_cell.angle_alpha   90.00
_cell.angle_beta   90.00
_cell.angle_gamma   90.00
#
_symmetry.space_group_name_H-M   'P 1'
#
loop_
_entity.id
_entity.type
_entity.pdbx_description
1 polymer ?
#
loop_
_entity_poly.entity_id
_entity_poly.type
_entity_poly.pdbx_seq_one_letter_code
_entity_poly.pdbx_strand_id
1 'polypeptide(L)' 'MTEKLKPCPFCNGAAVKLNTHWGLVIVFCTTCKNQTARCLSQHNAIRAWNKRVNNNE' A
#
# COMPACT_ATOMS: atom_id res chain seq x y z
N MET A 1 -2.96 13.81 -10.10
CA MET A 1 -2.06 12.71 -10.49
C MET A 1 -2.52 11.43 -9.78
N THR A 2 -2.87 10.39 -10.53
CA THR A 2 -3.28 9.11 -9.95
C THR A 2 -2.04 8.26 -9.71
N GLU A 3 -1.50 8.25 -8.49
CA GLU A 3 -0.35 7.40 -8.17
C GLU A 3 -0.72 5.92 -8.37
N LYS A 4 0.06 5.22 -9.21
CA LYS A 4 -0.10 3.78 -9.42
C LYS A 4 0.47 3.01 -8.23
N LEU A 5 -0.25 1.97 -7.79
CA LEU A 5 0.18 1.12 -6.69
C LEU A 5 1.30 0.17 -7.17
N LYS A 6 2.48 0.22 -6.53
CA LYS A 6 3.60 -0.67 -6.82
C LYS A 6 3.40 -2.06 -6.19
N PRO A 7 4.04 -3.11 -6.74
CA PRO A 7 4.04 -4.44 -6.13
C PRO A 7 4.69 -4.43 -4.74
N CYS A 8 4.56 -5.55 -4.02
CA CYS A 8 5.12 -5.72 -2.69
C CYS A 8 6.66 -5.70 -2.71
N PRO A 9 7.32 -4.84 -1.94
CA PRO A 9 8.78 -4.76 -1.94
C PRO A 9 9.47 -5.97 -1.28
N PHE A 10 8.74 -6.77 -0.50
CA PHE A 10 9.31 -7.87 0.28
C PHE A 10 9.27 -9.22 -0.45
N CYS A 11 8.25 -9.44 -1.28
CA CYS A 11 8.03 -10.72 -1.95
C CYS A 11 7.69 -10.57 -3.44
N ASN A 12 7.74 -9.35 -3.97
CA ASN A 12 7.34 -9.01 -5.34
C ASN A 12 5.88 -9.37 -5.71
N GLY A 13 5.07 -9.77 -4.73
CA GLY A 13 3.66 -10.15 -4.91
C GLY A 13 2.75 -8.95 -5.17
N ALA A 14 1.50 -9.24 -5.55
CA ALA A 14 0.52 -8.21 -5.81
C ALA A 14 0.14 -7.43 -4.54
N ALA A 15 -0.03 -6.12 -4.70
CA ALA A 15 -0.53 -5.23 -3.66
C ALA A 15 -1.93 -4.73 -4.04
N VAL A 16 -2.82 -4.64 -3.06
CA VAL A 16 -4.21 -4.19 -3.26
C VAL A 16 -4.59 -3.15 -2.22
N LYS A 17 -5.59 -2.32 -2.57
CA LYS A 17 -6.18 -1.32 -1.67
C LYS A 17 -7.45 -1.87 -1.05
N LEU A 18 -7.60 -1.69 0.26
CA LEU A 18 -8.81 -1.99 1.01
C LEU A 18 -9.37 -0.70 1.58
N ASN A 19 -10.63 -0.38 1.26
CA ASN A 19 -11.38 0.67 1.93
C ASN A 19 -12.17 0.02 3.07
N THR A 20 -11.93 0.47 4.29
CA THR A 20 -12.67 0.03 5.47
C THR A 20 -14.00 0.79 5.59
N HIS A 21 -14.96 0.23 6.32
CA HIS A 21 -16.24 0.88 6.61
C HIS A 21 -16.10 2.24 7.31
N TRP A 22 -14.98 2.47 8.00
CA TRP A 22 -14.66 3.72 8.70
C TRP A 22 -14.08 4.82 7.78
N GLY A 23 -14.10 4.62 6.46
CA GLY A 23 -13.49 5.55 5.49
C GLY A 23 -11.96 5.52 5.49
N LEU A 24 -11.33 4.61 6.24
CA LEU A 24 -9.88 4.42 6.24
C LEU A 24 -9.46 3.49 5.11
N VAL A 25 -8.27 3.74 4.57
CA VAL A 25 -7.68 2.98 3.48
C VAL A 25 -6.42 2.27 3.97
N ILE A 26 -6.28 1.01 3.59
CA ILE A 26 -5.10 0.19 3.85
C ILE A 26 -4.59 -0.33 2.51
N VAL A 27 -3.28 -0.37 2.32
CA VAL A 27 -2.66 -1.14 1.26
C VAL A 27 -2.01 -2.38 1.85
N PHE A 28 -2.25 -3.54 1.27
CA PHE A 28 -1.65 -4.79 1.72
C PHE A 28 -1.26 -5.70 0.57
N CYS A 29 -0.28 -6.57 0.82
CA CYS A 29 0.12 -7.62 -0.11
C CYS A 29 -0.79 -8.84 0.05
N THR A 30 -1.31 -9.35 -1.06
CA THR A 30 -2.15 -10.55 -1.05
C THR A 30 -1.37 -11.83 -0.75
N THR A 31 -0.05 -11.82 -0.99
CA THR A 31 0.86 -12.96 -0.78
C THR A 31 1.41 -12.97 0.65
N CYS A 32 2.25 -12.00 1.03
CA CYS A 32 2.95 -12.01 2.32
C CYS A 32 2.21 -11.29 3.46
N LYS A 33 1.02 -10.75 3.19
CA LYS A 33 0.15 -10.06 4.16
C LYS A 33 0.74 -8.81 4.82
N ASN A 34 1.91 -8.35 4.39
CA ASN A 34 2.46 -7.07 4.83
C ASN A 34 1.52 -5.94 4.41
N GLN A 35 1.33 -4.94 5.28
CA GLN A 35 0.35 -3.88 5.10
C GLN A 35 0.86 -2.51 5.59
N THR A 36 0.26 -1.43 5.07
CA THR A 36 0.43 -0.08 5.60
C THR A 36 -0.34 0.10 6.90
N ALA A 37 -0.04 1.18 7.62
CA ALA A 37 -1.00 1.72 8.58
C ALA A 37 -2.29 2.14 7.86
N ARG A 38 -3.36 2.31 8.65
CA ARG A 38 -4.63 2.88 8.18
C ARG A 38 -4.43 4.36 7.85
N CYS A 39 -4.84 4.78 6.66
CA CYS A 39 -4.74 6.17 6.20
C CYS A 39 -6.14 6.74 5.90
N LEU A 40 -6.33 8.04 6.12
CA LEU A 40 -7.60 8.73 5.79
C LEU A 40 -7.80 8.96 4.28
N SER A 41 -6.76 8.75 3.47
CA SER A 41 -6.80 9.01 2.03
C SER A 41 -6.13 7.89 1.26
N GLN A 42 -6.75 7.50 0.14
CA GLN A 42 -6.18 6.52 -0.79
C GLN A 42 -4.80 6.96 -1.29
N HIS A 43 -4.64 8.25 -1.58
CA HIS A 43 -3.37 8.80 -2.05
C HIS A 43 -2.28 8.62 -0.99
N ASN A 44 -2.57 8.93 0.28
CA ASN A 44 -1.62 8.75 1.37
C ASN A 44 -1.26 7.27 1.60
N ALA A 45 -2.24 6.37 1.48
CA ALA A 45 -2.01 4.93 1.62
C ALA A 45 -1.08 4.39 0.52
N ILE A 46 -1.35 4.77 -0.75
CA ILE A 46 -0.52 4.40 -1.90
C ILE A 46 0.89 4.97 -1.75
N ARG A 47 1.02 6.25 -1.40
CA ARG A 47 2.32 6.90 -1.21
C ARG A 47 3.12 6.24 -0.09
N ALA A 48 2.48 5.93 1.04
CA ALA A 48 3.12 5.24 2.16
C ALA A 48 3.60 3.84 1.78
N TRP A 49 2.82 3.09 0.99
CA TRP A 49 3.23 1.80 0.45
C TRP A 49 4.42 1.93 -0.51
N ASN A 50 4.29 2.82 -1.51
CA ASN A 50 5.28 3.00 -2.56
C ASN A 50 6.64 3.49 -2.03
N LYS A 51 6.66 4.24 -0.91
CA LYS A 51 7.91 4.60 -0.21
C LYS A 51 8.72 3.38 0.23
N ARG A 52 8.06 2.28 0.62
CA ARG A 52 8.75 1.06 1.05
C ARG A 52 9.49 0.35 -0.09
N VAL A 53 9.06 0.58 -1.33
CA VAL A 53 9.72 0.04 -2.54
C VAL A 53 10.98 0.81 -2.90
N ASN A 54 11.13 2.04 -2.41
CA ASN A 54 12.26 2.90 -2.74
C ASN A 54 13.38 2.90 -1.69
N ASN A 55 13.26 2.16 -0.58
CA ASN A 55 14.30 2.10 0.45
C ASN A 55 15.26 0.92 0.25
N ASN A 56 15.73 0.73 -0.98
CA ASN A 56 16.99 0.02 -1.22
C ASN A 56 18.10 1.10 -1.24
N GLU A 57 18.49 1.59 -0.06
CA GLU A 57 19.77 2.29 0.14
C GLU A 57 20.76 1.33 0.79
#